data_AF-A0A7W7SZS5-F1
#
_entry.id   AF-A0A7W7SZS5-F1
#
_cell.length_a   1.000
_cell.length_b   1.000
_cell.length_c   1.000
_cell.angle_alpha   90.00
_cell.angle_beta   90.00
_cell.angle_gamma   90.00
#
_symmetry.space_group_name_H-M   'P 1'
#
loop_
_entity.id
_entity.type
_entity.pdbx_description
1 polymer ?
#
loop_
_entity_poly.entity_id
_entity_poly.type
_entity_poly.pdbx_seq_one_letter_code
_entity_poly.pdbx_strand_id
1 'polypeptide(L)' 'MAHTIRLRGGAFTKAVQLAGFGSDYALSKAMEVNRSTVTRVRSGELQPGPAFIAGALVALSPMQFDDLFEVVHLRR' A
#
# COMPACT_ATOMS: atom_id res chain seq x y z
N MET A 1 2.63 19.36 -14.92
CA MET A 1 2.65 17.87 -14.83
C MET A 1 2.03 17.50 -13.50
N ALA A 2 1.11 16.53 -13.46
CA ALA A 2 0.49 16.11 -12.20
C ALA A 2 1.35 15.03 -11.52
N HIS A 3 1.58 15.18 -10.23
CA HIS A 3 2.22 14.15 -9.40
C HIS A 3 1.15 13.22 -8.83
N THR A 4 1.51 11.96 -8.65
CA THR A 4 0.67 10.97 -7.97
C THR A 4 1.55 10.09 -7.11
N ILE A 5 0.92 9.31 -6.24
CA ILE A 5 1.60 8.35 -5.37
C ILE A 5 1.45 6.97 -5.98
N ARG A 6 2.53 6.20 -6.03
CA ARG A 6 2.55 4.81 -6.48
C ARG A 6 3.02 3.90 -5.36
N LEU A 7 2.45 2.70 -5.30
CA LEU A 7 2.90 1.66 -4.38
C LEU A 7 4.23 1.06 -4.87
N ARG A 8 5.22 0.96 -3.97
CA ARG A 8 6.44 0.17 -4.19
C ARG A 8 6.13 -1.30 -3.99
N GLY A 9 5.42 -1.93 -4.94
CA GLY A 9 4.81 -3.26 -4.76
C GLY A 9 5.73 -4.36 -4.24
N GLY A 10 7.00 -4.38 -4.66
CA GLY A 10 8.00 -5.32 -4.12
C GLY A 10 8.40 -5.04 -2.68
N ALA A 11 8.60 -3.77 -2.31
CA ALA A 11 8.93 -3.37 -0.93
C ALA A 11 7.72 -3.59 0.00
N PHE A 12 6.52 -3.22 -0.45
CA PHE A 12 5.27 -3.46 0.27
C PHE A 12 5.04 -4.96 0.53
N THR A 13 5.22 -5.81 -0.49
CA THR A 13 5.04 -7.26 -0.31
C THR A 13 6.01 -7.83 0.72
N LYS A 14 7.27 -7.37 0.73
CA LYS A 14 8.25 -7.77 1.76
C LYS A 14 7.85 -7.27 3.15
N ALA A 15 7.41 -6.03 3.28
CA ALA A 15 6.95 -5.48 4.56
C ALA A 15 5.76 -6.26 5.13
N VAL A 16 4.79 -6.61 4.29
CA VAL A 16 3.63 -7.45 4.67
C VAL A 16 4.07 -8.82 5.18
N GLN A 17 5.04 -9.46 4.52
CA GLN A 17 5.60 -10.74 4.96
C GLN A 17 6.34 -10.62 6.30
N LEU A 18 7.18 -9.59 6.46
CA LEU A 18 7.93 -9.33 7.69
C LEU A 18 7.00 -9.00 8.88
N ALA A 19 5.89 -8.31 8.62
CA ALA A 19 4.85 -8.04 9.62
C ALA A 19 3.98 -9.26 9.97
N GLY A 20 4.18 -10.41 9.31
CA GLY A 20 3.50 -11.66 9.62
C GLY A 20 2.07 -11.78 9.06
N PHE A 21 1.67 -10.93 8.11
CA PHE A 21 0.35 -11.01 7.51
C PHE A 21 0.27 -12.13 6.47
N GLY A 22 -0.38 -13.25 6.84
CA GLY A 22 -0.53 -14.42 5.97
C GLY A 22 -1.62 -14.32 4.90
N SER A 23 -2.42 -13.25 4.87
CA SER A 23 -3.47 -13.07 3.85
C SER A 23 -3.83 -11.60 3.63
N ASP A 24 -4.33 -11.29 2.43
CA ASP A 24 -4.90 -9.97 2.11
C ASP A 24 -6.07 -9.60 3.02
N TYR A 25 -6.81 -10.59 3.53
CA TYR A 25 -7.91 -10.34 4.46
C TYR A 25 -7.37 -9.82 5.80
N ALA A 26 -6.38 -10.51 6.39
CA ALA A 26 -5.77 -10.10 7.64
C ALA A 26 -5.12 -8.70 7.52
N LEU A 27 -4.41 -8.47 6.42
CA LEU A 27 -3.82 -7.16 6.13
C LEU A 27 -4.90 -6.07 5.99
N SER A 28 -5.97 -6.33 5.23
CA SER A 28 -7.05 -5.35 5.05
C SER A 28 -7.73 -4.95 6.36
N LYS A 29 -7.85 -5.89 7.31
CA LYS A 29 -8.37 -5.62 8.64
C LYS A 29 -7.42 -4.76 9.47
N ALA A 30 -6.12 -5.06 9.45
CA ALA A 30 -5.12 -4.25 10.15
C ALA A 30 -4.99 -2.84 9.56
N MET A 31 -5.18 -2.70 8.25
CA MET A 31 -5.17 -1.41 7.54
C MET A 31 -6.50 -0.65 7.62
N GLU A 32 -7.56 -1.28 8.16
CA GLU A 32 -8.93 -0.72 8.19
C GLU A 32 -9.47 -0.31 6.80
N VAL A 33 -9.17 -1.10 5.77
CA VAL A 33 -9.65 -0.87 4.39
C VAL A 33 -10.37 -2.10 3.84
N ASN A 34 -11.11 -1.91 2.74
CA ASN A 34 -11.72 -3.03 2.04
C ASN A 34 -10.66 -3.95 1.42
N ARG A 35 -10.86 -5.26 1.53
CA ARG A 35 -9.98 -6.27 0.92
C ARG A 35 -9.82 -6.06 -0.59
N SER A 36 -10.89 -5.69 -1.29
CA SER A 36 -10.86 -5.38 -2.72
C SER A 36 -9.97 -4.18 -3.05
N THR A 37 -9.90 -3.18 -2.17
CA THR A 37 -8.96 -2.05 -2.29
C THR A 37 -7.52 -2.55 -2.18
N VAL A 38 -7.22 -3.44 -1.23
CA VAL A 38 -5.88 -4.03 -1.09
C VAL A 38 -5.46 -4.76 -2.36
N THR A 39 -6.31 -5.65 -2.86
CA THR A 39 -6.00 -6.43 -4.06
C THR A 39 -5.79 -5.53 -5.28
N ARG A 40 -6.66 -4.55 -5.51
CA ARG A 40 -6.58 -3.63 -6.67
C ARG A 40 -5.38 -2.68 -6.61
N VAL A 41 -5.00 -2.22 -5.42
CA VAL A 41 -3.81 -1.39 -5.26
C VAL A 41 -2.54 -2.22 -5.45
N ARG A 42 -2.50 -3.46 -4.94
CA ARG A 42 -1.37 -4.37 -5.15
C ARG A 42 -1.21 -4.81 -6.62
N SER A 43 -2.31 -4.98 -7.36
CA SER A 43 -2.27 -5.32 -8.79
C SER A 43 -1.98 -4.11 -9.69
N GLY A 44 -2.04 -2.89 -9.15
CA GLY A 44 -1.86 -1.66 -9.92
C GLY A 44 -3.11 -1.18 -10.67
N GLU A 45 -4.25 -1.86 -10.50
CA GLU A 45 -5.55 -1.45 -11.05
C GLU A 45 -6.13 -0.20 -10.38
N LEU A 46 -5.66 0.12 -9.16
CA LEU A 46 -6.08 1.29 -8.40
C LEU A 46 -4.86 2.00 -7.80
N GLN A 47 -4.83 3.33 -7.90
CA GLN A 47 -3.81 4.12 -7.21
C GLN A 47 -4.09 4.14 -5.69
N PRO A 48 -3.05 4.08 -4.83
CA PRO A 48 -3.23 4.14 -3.39
C PRO A 48 -3.83 5.50 -2.98
N GLY A 49 -5.03 5.47 -2.41
CA GLY A 49 -5.68 6.65 -1.85
C GLY A 49 -5.25 6.93 -0.40
N PRO A 50 -5.67 8.07 0.19
CA PRO A 50 -5.27 8.48 1.54
C PRO A 50 -5.53 7.41 2.62
N ALA A 51 -6.69 6.77 2.60
CA ALA A 51 -7.04 5.71 3.56
C ALA A 51 -6.12 4.49 3.45
N PHE A 52 -5.75 4.09 2.22
CA PHE A 52 -4.82 2.99 2.01
C PHE A 52 -3.41 3.34 2.51
N ILE A 53 -2.95 4.56 2.22
CA ILE A 53 -1.62 5.02 2.63
C ILE A 53 -1.52 5.09 4.16
N ALA A 54 -2.48 5.73 4.82
CA ALA A 54 -2.51 5.83 6.27
C ALA A 54 -2.61 4.44 6.93
N GLY A 55 -3.52 3.60 6.45
CA GLY A 55 -3.69 2.24 6.97
C GLY A 55 -2.43 1.39 6.80
N ALA A 56 -1.71 1.52 5.68
CA ALA A 56 -0.45 0.82 5.46
C ALA A 56 0.64 1.25 6.45
N LEU A 57 0.79 2.56 6.69
CA LEU A 57 1.80 3.09 7.62
C LEU A 57 1.53 2.68 9.07
N VAL A 58 0.25 2.55 9.45
CA VAL A 58 -0.15 2.04 10.77
C VAL A 58 0.08 0.54 10.86
N ALA A 59 -0.45 -0.23 9.91
CA ALA A 59 -0.42 -1.70 9.95
C ALA A 59 0.99 -2.28 9.77
N LEU A 60 1.87 -1.57 9.07
CA LEU A 60 3.24 -2.02 8.77
C LEU A 60 4.29 -1.21 9.53
N SER A 61 3.94 -0.63 10.68
CA SER A 61 4.92 0.01 11.57
C SER A 61 6.12 -0.92 11.83
N PRO A 62 7.38 -0.43 11.75
CA PRO A 62 7.79 0.99 11.71
C PRO A 62 8.02 1.58 10.29
N MET A 63 7.50 0.95 9.23
CA MET A 63 7.70 1.42 7.85
C MET A 63 7.23 2.88 7.68
N GLN A 64 8.02 3.66 6.96
CA GLN A 64 7.72 5.04 6.61
C GLN A 64 7.15 5.15 5.19
N PHE A 65 6.71 6.36 4.82
CA PHE A 65 6.12 6.60 3.51
C PHE A 65 7.05 6.16 2.37
N ASP A 66 8.32 6.56 2.40
CA ASP A 66 9.27 6.28 1.33
C ASP A 66 9.69 4.80 1.25
N ASP A 67 9.46 4.01 2.29
CA ASP A 67 9.68 2.56 2.26
C ASP A 67 8.62 1.86 1.39
N LEU A 68 7.38 2.35 1.43
CA LEU A 68 6.20 1.69 0.85
C LEU A 68 5.68 2.37 -0.41
N PHE A 69 5.93 3.66 -0.57
CA PHE A 69 5.35 4.51 -1.59
C PHE A 69 6.42 5.37 -2.26
N GLU A 70 6.08 5.90 -3.43
CA GLU A 70 6.92 6.84 -4.15
C GLU A 70 6.03 7.86 -4.86
N VAL A 71 6.50 9.11 -4.91
CA VAL A 71 5.85 10.17 -5.68
C VAL A 71 6.36 10.09 -7.12
N VAL A 72 5.45 9.86 -8.07
CA VAL A 72 5.75 9.73 -9.50
C VAL A 72 5.01 10.78 -10.31
N HIS A 73 5.47 10.99 -11.54
CA HIS A 73 4.79 11.85 -12.51
C HIS A 73 3.78 11.03 -13.31
N LEU A 74 2.57 11.57 -13.49
CA LEU A 74 1.61 11.03 -14.45
C LEU A 74 2.18 11.21 -15.86
N ARG A 75 2.65 10.13 -16.47
CA ARG A 75 2.91 10.08 -17.92
C ARG A 75 1.55 9.93 -18.60
N ARG A 76 1.18 10.91 -19.43
CA ARG A 76 0.06 10.79 -20.37
C ARG A 76 0.41 9.80 -21.47
#